data_AF-A0A522RHJ3-F1
#
_entry.id   AF-A0A522RHJ3-F1
#
_cell.length_a   1.000
_cell.length_b   1.000
_cell.length_c   1.000
_cell.angle_alpha   90.00
_cell.angle_beta   90.00
_cell.angle_gamma   90.00
#
_symmetry.space_group_name_H-M   'P 1'
#
loop_
_entity.id
_entity.type
_entity.pdbx_description
1 polymer ?
#
loop_
_entity_poly.entity_id
_entity_poly.type
_entity_poly.pdbx_seq_one_letter_code
_entity_poly.pdbx_strand_id
1 'polypeptide(L)'
;MKEGCELTKIIETPGNADTALRLRRTLSTVTLDCRCRARLNEALDRFSALEGRRRLRSGLREARHRKGVIADQLSFLADIDELTEHETDLTVYEEMAILFDEIAVQAGKAADALRQVEASLTQDTNGRKA
;
A
#
# COMPACT_ATOMS: atom_id res chain seq x y z
N MET A 1 -23.68 -37.16 20.36
CA MET A 1 -23.24 -37.38 18.95
C MET A 1 -22.69 -36.06 18.44
N LYS A 2 -21.55 -36.11 17.75
CA LYS A 2 -20.75 -34.95 17.30
C LYS A 2 -21.46 -34.26 16.12
N GLU A 3 -21.71 -32.97 16.22
CA GLU A 3 -22.10 -32.14 15.05
C GLU A 3 -20.88 -31.46 14.46
N GLY A 4 -20.78 -31.56 13.14
CA GLY A 4 -19.58 -31.36 12.34
C GLY A 4 -19.21 -29.90 12.09
N CYS A 5 -17.91 -29.62 12.16
CA CYS A 5 -17.30 -28.43 11.57
C CYS A 5 -17.03 -28.76 10.09
N GLU A 6 -17.99 -28.47 9.21
CA GLU A 6 -17.85 -28.72 7.78
C GLU A 6 -16.90 -27.71 7.10
N LEU A 7 -16.01 -28.23 6.26
CA LEU A 7 -15.04 -27.49 5.46
C LEU A 7 -15.75 -26.77 4.30
N THR A 8 -15.43 -25.51 4.04
CA THR A 8 -15.73 -24.93 2.72
C THR A 8 -14.73 -23.89 2.23
N LYS A 9 -14.10 -24.29 1.11
CA LYS A 9 -13.55 -23.57 -0.06
C LYS A 9 -12.49 -22.48 0.12
N ILE A 10 -11.34 -22.78 -0.50
CA ILE A 10 -10.22 -21.89 -0.76
C ILE A 10 -10.60 -20.94 -1.91
N ILE A 11 -10.58 -19.64 -1.65
CA ILE A 11 -10.67 -18.59 -2.68
C ILE A 11 -9.28 -17.96 -2.79
N GLU A 12 -8.68 -17.96 -3.99
CA GLU A 12 -7.40 -17.29 -4.27
C GLU A 12 -7.59 -15.76 -4.18
N THR A 13 -6.65 -15.04 -3.56
CA THR A 13 -6.77 -13.58 -3.34
C THR A 13 -5.37 -12.92 -3.35
N PRO A 14 -5.21 -11.72 -3.96
CA PRO A 14 -3.94 -11.27 -4.49
C PRO A 14 -2.95 -10.77 -3.41
N GLY A 15 -1.68 -10.84 -3.80
CA GLY A 15 -0.52 -10.73 -2.93
C GLY A 15 -0.42 -9.42 -2.15
N ASN A 16 0.02 -9.56 -0.90
CA ASN A 16 0.44 -8.55 0.07
C ASN A 16 -0.63 -7.99 1.03
N ALA A 17 -1.92 -7.99 0.68
CA ALA A 17 -2.95 -7.59 1.65
C ALA A 17 -3.32 -8.72 2.64
N ASP A 18 -3.10 -9.97 2.23
CA ASP A 18 -3.74 -11.16 2.78
C ASP A 18 -2.96 -11.89 3.90
N THR A 19 -2.02 -11.25 4.61
CA THR A 19 -1.14 -11.98 5.55
C THR A 19 -1.92 -12.71 6.64
N ALA A 20 -2.94 -12.09 7.22
CA ALA A 20 -3.78 -12.71 8.25
C ALA A 20 -4.65 -13.84 7.70
N LEU A 21 -5.17 -13.71 6.48
CA LEU A 21 -6.01 -14.71 5.83
C LEU A 21 -5.17 -15.88 5.30
N ARG A 22 -3.95 -15.61 4.84
CA ARG A 22 -2.91 -16.62 4.55
C ARG A 22 -2.56 -17.38 5.82
N LEU A 23 -2.34 -16.68 6.94
CA LEU A 23 -2.15 -17.31 8.25
C LEU A 23 -3.35 -18.17 8.63
N ARG A 24 -4.59 -17.68 8.45
CA ARG A 24 -5.82 -18.47 8.67
C ARG A 24 -5.83 -19.74 7.82
N ARG A 25 -5.54 -19.64 6.52
CA ARG A 25 -5.46 -20.79 5.61
C ARG A 25 -4.39 -21.79 6.05
N THR A 26 -3.18 -21.33 6.33
CA THR A 26 -2.09 -22.20 6.76
C THR A 26 -2.44 -22.90 8.07
N LEU A 27 -2.96 -22.17 9.05
CA LEU A 27 -3.30 -22.70 10.38
C LEU A 27 -4.59 -23.53 10.39
N SER A 28 -5.43 -23.44 9.36
CA SER A 28 -6.65 -24.25 9.26
C SER A 28 -6.36 -25.76 9.17
N THR A 29 -5.16 -26.11 8.71
CA THR A 29 -4.66 -27.49 8.61
C THR A 29 -4.25 -28.07 9.97
N VAL A 30 -4.10 -27.24 11.00
CA VAL A 30 -3.71 -27.67 12.35
C VAL A 30 -4.96 -28.11 13.13
N THR A 31 -4.88 -29.29 13.74
CA THR A 31 -5.91 -29.82 14.64
C THR A 31 -5.87 -29.08 15.98
N LEU A 32 -6.67 -28.01 16.07
CA LEU A 32 -6.94 -27.27 17.29
C LEU A 32 -8.33 -27.64 17.82
N ASP A 33 -8.46 -27.75 19.15
CA ASP A 33 -9.77 -27.78 19.79
C ASP A 33 -10.54 -26.47 19.52
N CYS A 34 -11.86 -26.51 19.70
CA CYS A 34 -12.73 -25.39 19.38
C CYS A 34 -12.37 -24.10 20.14
N ARG A 35 -11.90 -24.22 21.39
CA ARG A 35 -11.52 -23.05 22.22
C ARG A 35 -10.23 -22.42 21.70
N CYS A 36 -9.24 -23.24 21.37
CA CYS A 36 -7.98 -22.79 20.77
C CYS A 36 -8.22 -22.16 19.39
N ARG A 37 -9.12 -22.74 18.58
CA ARG A 37 -9.51 -22.20 17.27
C ARG A 37 -10.20 -20.84 17.39
N ALA A 38 -11.12 -20.68 18.33
CA ALA A 38 -11.78 -19.40 18.58
C ALA A 38 -10.77 -18.30 19.00
N ARG A 39 -9.87 -18.62 19.92
CA ARG A 39 -8.80 -17.69 20.35
C ARG A 39 -7.86 -17.31 19.22
N LEU A 40 -7.50 -18.27 18.37
CA LEU A 40 -6.66 -18.01 17.20
C LEU A 40 -7.35 -17.05 16.22
N ASN A 41 -8.62 -17.29 15.91
CA ASN A 41 -9.38 -16.44 15.01
C ASN A 41 -9.47 -15.01 15.54
N GLU A 42 -9.76 -14.83 16.83
CA GLU A 42 -9.81 -13.53 17.49
C GLU A 42 -8.45 -12.80 17.44
N ALA A 43 -7.35 -13.52 17.69
CA ALA A 43 -6.00 -12.96 17.57
C ALA A 43 -5.71 -12.52 16.13
N LEU A 44 -6.12 -13.30 15.14
CA LEU A 44 -5.93 -12.97 13.72
C LEU A 44 -6.81 -11.80 13.26
N ASP A 45 -8.02 -11.63 13.81
CA ASP A 45 -8.86 -10.45 13.56
C ASP A 45 -8.20 -9.18 14.10
N ARG A 46 -7.70 -9.23 15.35
CA ARG A 46 -6.97 -8.11 15.96
C ARG A 46 -5.71 -7.77 15.18
N PHE A 47 -4.95 -8.78 14.75
CA PHE A 47 -3.77 -8.60 13.91
C PHE A 47 -4.12 -7.93 12.57
N SER A 48 -5.17 -8.38 11.90
CA SER A 48 -5.64 -7.79 10.64
C SER A 48 -5.95 -6.30 10.80
N ALA A 49 -6.67 -5.93 11.85
CA ALA A 49 -7.01 -4.53 12.14
C ALA A 49 -5.76 -3.67 12.42
N LEU A 50 -4.77 -4.19 13.13
CA LEU A 50 -3.51 -3.49 13.39
C LEU A 50 -2.69 -3.29 12.10
N GLU A 51 -2.60 -4.32 11.26
CA GLU A 51 -1.90 -4.23 9.97
C GLU A 51 -2.61 -3.29 8.98
N GLY A 52 -3.95 -3.28 8.95
CA GLY A 52 -4.71 -2.30 8.17
C GLY A 52 -4.37 -0.86 8.56
N ARG A 53 -4.36 -0.56 9.87
CA ARG A 53 -3.94 0.76 10.39
C ARG A 53 -2.49 1.09 10.07
N ARG A 54 -1.59 0.11 10.17
CA ARG A 54 -0.17 0.27 9.83
C ARG A 54 0.01 0.64 8.36
N ARG A 55 -0.66 -0.07 7.45
CA ARG A 55 -0.63 0.20 6.00
C ARG A 55 -1.17 1.58 5.68
N LEU A 56 -2.32 1.97 6.24
CA LEU A 56 -2.88 3.31 6.10
C LEU A 56 -1.86 4.38 6.50
N ARG A 57 -1.27 4.25 7.68
CA ARG A 57 -0.24 5.20 8.17
C ARG A 57 0.98 5.24 7.26
N SER A 58 1.44 4.08 6.80
CA SER A 58 2.63 3.96 5.96
C SER A 58 2.41 4.61 4.59
N GLY A 59 1.28 4.31 3.92
CA GLY A 59 0.97 4.88 2.60
C GLY A 59 0.75 6.38 2.66
N LEU A 60 0.07 6.90 3.70
CA LEU A 60 -0.06 8.35 3.90
C LEU A 60 1.28 9.03 4.19
N ARG A 61 2.17 8.39 4.95
CA ARG A 61 3.52 8.91 5.20
C ARG A 61 4.33 8.96 3.90
N GLU A 62 4.26 7.91 3.10
CA GLU A 62 4.96 7.82 1.81
C GLU A 62 4.47 8.90 0.84
N ALA A 63 3.15 9.05 0.67
CA ALA A 63 2.59 10.09 -0.20
C ALA A 63 3.00 11.50 0.22
N ARG A 64 3.00 11.78 1.54
CA ARG A 64 3.48 13.08 2.07
C ARG A 64 4.97 13.28 1.87
N HIS A 65 5.77 12.23 2.02
CA HIS A 65 7.20 12.29 1.78
C HIS A 65 7.49 12.60 0.30
N ARG A 66 6.84 11.90 -0.63
CA ARG A 66 6.97 12.15 -2.08
C ARG A 66 6.50 13.55 -2.46
N LYS A 67 5.41 14.06 -1.86
CA LYS A 67 4.99 15.47 -2.01
C LYS A 67 6.13 16.43 -1.63
N GLY A 68 6.83 16.17 -0.53
CA GLY A 68 7.99 16.97 -0.10
C GLY A 68 9.10 16.96 -1.15
N VAL A 69 9.49 15.77 -1.61
CA VAL A 69 10.52 15.61 -2.65
C VAL A 69 10.15 16.35 -3.94
N ILE A 70 8.89 16.27 -4.38
CA ILE A 70 8.40 17.01 -5.55
C ILE A 70 8.53 18.53 -5.33
N ALA A 71 8.20 19.03 -4.14
CA ALA A 71 8.33 20.46 -3.85
C ALA A 71 9.79 20.93 -3.91
N ASP A 72 10.73 20.11 -3.42
CA ASP A 72 12.16 20.38 -3.53
C ASP A 72 12.61 20.38 -5.00
N GLN A 73 12.16 19.40 -5.80
CA GLN A 73 12.46 19.33 -7.24
C GLN A 73 11.89 20.51 -8.03
N LEU A 74 10.67 20.95 -7.70
CA LEU A 74 10.06 22.13 -8.30
C LEU A 74 10.86 23.41 -8.03
N SER A 75 11.60 23.48 -6.92
CA SER A 75 12.47 24.64 -6.64
C SER A 75 13.65 24.72 -7.59
N PHE A 76 14.24 23.59 -7.99
CA PHE A 76 15.28 23.56 -9.03
C PHE A 76 14.70 23.80 -10.42
N LEU A 77 13.46 23.36 -10.66
CA LEU A 77 12.78 23.58 -11.93
C LEU A 77 12.40 25.06 -12.16
N ALA A 78 12.41 25.91 -11.12
CA ALA A 78 12.15 27.34 -11.27
C ALA A 78 13.17 28.03 -12.20
N ASP A 79 14.38 27.47 -12.31
CA ASP A 79 15.43 27.95 -13.21
C ASP A 79 14.99 27.93 -14.69
N ILE A 80 13.95 27.14 -15.04
CA ILE A 80 13.36 27.14 -16.38
C ILE A 80 12.78 28.50 -16.78
N ASP A 81 12.33 29.29 -15.80
CA ASP A 81 11.77 30.63 -16.03
C ASP A 81 12.86 31.65 -16.40
N GLU A 82 14.12 31.34 -16.11
CA GLU A 82 15.29 32.16 -16.46
C GLU A 82 15.84 31.83 -17.86
N LEU A 83 15.42 30.70 -18.46
CA LEU A 83 15.85 30.31 -19.79
C LEU A 83 15.27 31.23 -20.85
N THR A 84 16.16 31.72 -21.71
CA THR A 84 15.79 32.58 -22.84
C THR A 84 16.29 31.99 -24.15
N GLU A 85 15.84 32.57 -25.27
CA GLU A 85 16.33 32.21 -26.61
C GLU A 85 17.84 32.42 -26.82
N HIS A 86 18.51 33.12 -25.89
CA HIS A 86 19.95 33.38 -25.91
C HIS A 86 20.76 32.39 -25.04
N GLU A 87 20.12 31.36 -24.48
CA GLU A 87 20.84 30.36 -23.68
C GLU A 87 21.92 29.68 -24.53
N THR A 88 23.15 29.72 -24.03
CA THR A 88 24.33 29.16 -24.70
C THR A 88 24.66 27.76 -24.23
N ASP A 89 24.23 27.41 -23.02
CA ASP A 89 24.43 26.09 -22.45
C ASP A 89 23.26 25.16 -22.83
N LEU A 90 23.54 24.26 -23.78
CA LEU A 90 22.53 23.31 -24.26
C LEU A 90 22.27 22.16 -23.28
N THR A 91 23.14 21.93 -22.28
CA THR A 91 22.92 20.83 -21.32
C THR A 91 21.76 21.11 -20.38
N VAL A 92 21.45 22.38 -20.14
CA VAL A 92 20.35 22.80 -19.25
C VAL A 92 19.01 22.24 -19.73
N TYR A 93 18.77 22.13 -21.04
CA TYR A 93 17.53 21.53 -21.56
C TYR A 93 17.40 20.03 -21.20
N GLU A 94 18.51 19.28 -21.25
CA GLU A 94 18.53 17.87 -20.85
C GLU A 94 18.33 17.74 -19.33
N GLU A 95 18.96 18.60 -18.54
CA GLU A 95 18.80 18.65 -17.08
C GLU A 95 17.35 18.95 -16.67
N MET A 96 16.70 19.93 -17.31
CA MET A 96 15.29 20.25 -17.06
C MET A 96 14.37 19.09 -17.45
N ALA A 97 14.64 18.40 -18.56
CA ALA A 97 13.89 17.21 -18.95
C ALA A 97 14.02 16.10 -17.90
N ILE A 98 15.23 15.85 -17.39
CA ILE A 98 15.48 14.89 -16.31
C ILE A 98 14.69 15.26 -15.06
N LEU A 99 14.67 16.53 -14.65
CA LEU A 99 13.90 16.97 -13.48
C LEU A 99 12.39 16.70 -13.63
N PHE A 100 11.82 16.93 -14.82
CA PHE A 100 10.42 16.57 -15.09
C PHE A 100 10.17 15.07 -14.98
N ASP A 101 11.05 14.24 -15.55
CA ASP A 101 10.94 12.78 -15.47
C ASP A 101 11.03 12.30 -14.02
N GLU A 102 11.94 12.86 -13.23
CA GLU A 102 12.05 12.53 -11.82
C GLU A 102 10.80 12.92 -11.02
N ILE A 103 10.23 14.11 -11.27
CA ILE A 103 8.97 14.56 -10.67
C ILE A 103 7.85 13.56 -11.02
N ALA A 104 7.75 13.15 -12.29
CA ALA A 104 6.77 12.17 -12.74
C ALA A 104 6.92 10.84 -11.99
N VAL A 105 8.15 10.36 -11.80
CA VAL A 105 8.44 9.16 -11.00
C VAL A 105 8.00 9.32 -9.54
N GLN A 106 8.29 10.46 -8.90
CA GLN A 106 7.84 10.69 -7.51
C GLN A 106 6.32 10.78 -7.41
N ALA A 107 5.66 11.43 -8.37
CA ALA A 107 4.22 11.55 -8.44
C ALA A 107 3.56 10.17 -8.62
N GLY A 108 4.12 9.32 -9.49
CA GLY A 108 3.71 7.92 -9.65
C GLY A 108 3.78 7.14 -8.33
N LYS A 109 4.91 7.23 -7.62
CA LYS A 109 5.08 6.58 -6.30
C LYS A 109 4.06 7.08 -5.27
N ALA A 110 3.79 8.38 -5.24
CA ALA A 110 2.79 8.96 -4.35
C ALA A 110 1.39 8.45 -4.64
N ALA A 111 1.01 8.42 -5.93
CA ALA A 111 -0.29 7.92 -6.37
C ALA A 111 -0.46 6.43 -6.04
N ASP A 112 0.55 5.62 -6.29
CA ASP A 112 0.51 4.18 -5.99
C ASP A 112 0.40 3.91 -4.49
N ALA A 113 1.11 4.68 -3.66
CA ALA A 113 0.98 4.59 -2.20
C ALA A 113 -0.46 4.88 -1.74
N LEU A 114 -1.12 5.88 -2.34
CA LEU A 114 -2.51 6.21 -2.01
C LEU A 114 -3.51 5.16 -2.53
N ARG A 115 -3.31 4.63 -3.73
CA ARG A 115 -4.14 3.53 -4.27
C ARG A 115 -4.03 2.27 -3.41
N GLN A 116 -2.85 1.96 -2.90
CA GLN A 116 -2.66 0.84 -1.96
C GLN A 116 -3.41 1.07 -0.63
N VAL A 117 -3.47 2.32 -0.17
CA VAL A 117 -4.27 2.70 1.01
C VAL A 117 -5.76 2.50 0.73
N GLU A 118 -6.26 3.01 -0.40
CA GLU A 118 -7.65 2.85 -0.82
C GLU A 118 -8.05 1.37 -0.92
N ALA A 119 -7.20 0.56 -1.57
CA ALA A 119 -7.41 -0.89 -1.68
C ALA A 119 -7.49 -1.56 -0.30
N SER A 120 -6.63 -1.17 0.64
CA SER A 120 -6.63 -1.72 2.01
C SER A 120 -7.91 -1.36 2.77
N LEU A 121 -8.41 -0.13 2.62
CA LEU A 121 -9.65 0.32 3.27
C LEU A 121 -10.89 -0.38 2.71
N THR A 122 -10.91 -0.63 1.40
CA THR A 122 -12.05 -1.31 0.75
C THR A 122 -12.17 -2.76 1.22
N GLN A 123 -11.05 -3.45 1.42
CA GLN A 123 -11.03 -4.81 1.95
C GLN A 123 -11.53 -4.91 3.39
N ASP A 124 -11.21 -3.94 4.25
CA ASP A 124 -11.74 -3.88 5.63
C ASP A 124 -13.27 -3.72 5.65
N THR A 125 -13.85 -3.00 4.68
CA THR A 125 -15.32 -2.85 4.60
C THR A 125 -16.05 -4.10 4.12
N ASN A 126 -15.44 -4.87 3.20
CA ASN A 126 -16.00 -6.12 2.72
C ASN A 126 -15.91 -7.24 3.77
N GLY A 127 -14.87 -7.24 4.62
CA GLY A 127 -14.74 -8.18 5.73
C GLY A 127 -15.74 -8.00 6.88
N ARG A 128 -16.42 -6.84 6.98
CA ARG A 128 -17.48 -6.58 7.98
C ARG A 128 -18.88 -6.99 7.52
N LYS A 129 -19.08 -7.27 6.23
CA LYS A 129 -20.39 -7.60 5.66
C LYS A 129 -20.60 -9.11 5.43
N ALA A 130 -19.61 -9.94 5.74
CA ALA A 130 -19.64 -11.39 5.59
C ALA A 130 -19.72 -12.09 6.95
#